data_AF-A0A450WJL3-F1
#
_entry.id   AF-A0A450WJL3-F1
#
_cell.length_a   1.000
_cell.length_b   1.000
_cell.length_c   1.000
_cell.angle_alpha   90.00
_cell.angle_beta   90.00
_cell.angle_gamma   90.00
#
_symmetry.space_group_name_H-M   'P 1'
#
loop_
_entity.id
_entity.type
_entity.pdbx_description
1 polymer ?
#
loop_
_entity_poly.entity_id
_entity_poly.type
_entity_poly.pdbx_seq_one_letter_code
_entity_poly.pdbx_strand_id
1 'polypeptide(L)'
;MNSLISQFAQDIRQRALQEGVQQGMQQGRQEGLLEGEVKGKAELLLRMLPRRFGPLPSEISEQIYKADPNTIESWADRVLDAKSLDDVFLENKTYLA
;
A
#
# COMPACT_ATOMS: atom_id res chain seq x y z
N MET A 1 12.39 -30.25 -42.42
CA MET A 1 11.19 -30.15 -41.59
C MET A 1 11.49 -30.11 -40.08
N ASN A 2 12.35 -30.97 -39.53
CA ASN A 2 12.66 -31.00 -38.08
C ASN A 2 13.29 -29.70 -37.50
N SER A 3 14.09 -28.97 -38.30
CA SER A 3 14.73 -27.72 -37.86
C SER A 3 13.73 -26.57 -37.66
N LEU A 4 12.67 -26.49 -38.47
CA LEU A 4 11.65 -25.44 -38.35
C LEU A 4 10.79 -25.62 -37.10
N ILE A 5 10.44 -26.87 -36.75
CA ILE A 5 9.69 -27.19 -35.54
C ILE A 5 10.52 -26.87 -34.28
N SER A 6 11.84 -27.14 -34.32
CA SER A 6 12.76 -26.78 -33.23
C SER A 6 12.89 -25.27 -33.06
N GLN A 7 13.03 -24.51 -34.16
CA GLN A 7 13.11 -23.06 -34.12
C GLN A 7 11.82 -22.45 -33.58
N PHE A 8 10.66 -22.91 -34.05
CA PHE A 8 9.36 -22.44 -33.57
C PHE A 8 9.18 -22.68 -32.07
N ALA A 9 9.58 -23.85 -31.56
CA ALA A 9 9.54 -24.14 -30.13
C ALA A 9 10.50 -23.26 -29.31
N GLN A 10 11.66 -22.90 -29.86
CA GLN A 10 12.58 -21.94 -29.24
C GLN A 10 11.99 -20.53 -29.22
N ASP A 11 11.42 -20.06 -30.33
CA ASP A 11 10.81 -18.74 -30.44
C ASP A 11 9.63 -18.57 -29.48
N ILE A 12 8.75 -19.59 -29.36
CA ILE A 12 7.65 -19.56 -28.38
C ILE A 12 8.21 -19.47 -26.96
N ARG A 13 9.21 -20.29 -26.61
CA ARG A 13 9.80 -20.23 -25.26
C ARG A 13 10.42 -18.87 -24.97
N GLN A 14 11.12 -18.30 -25.94
CA GLN A 14 11.76 -17.00 -25.78
C GLN A 14 10.72 -15.88 -25.60
N ARG A 15 9.64 -15.89 -26.38
CA ARG A 15 8.53 -14.94 -26.22
C ARG A 15 7.84 -15.10 -24.89
N ALA A 16 7.51 -16.32 -24.48
CA ALA A 16 6.88 -16.59 -23.20
C ALA A 16 7.74 -16.13 -22.01
N LEU A 17 9.05 -16.32 -22.07
CA LEU A 17 9.98 -15.81 -21.06
C LEU A 17 10.03 -14.28 -21.04
N GLN A 18 10.09 -13.64 -22.21
CA GLN A 18 10.08 -12.18 -22.31
C GLN A 18 8.78 -11.58 -21.77
N GLU A 19 7.63 -12.15 -22.15
CA GLU A 19 6.32 -11.73 -21.65
C GLU A 19 6.20 -11.94 -20.14
N GLY A 20 6.64 -13.09 -19.63
CA GLY A 20 6.63 -13.37 -18.18
C GLY A 20 7.51 -12.40 -17.38
N VAL A 21 8.71 -12.07 -17.89
CA VAL A 21 9.58 -11.06 -17.25
C VAL A 21 8.93 -9.69 -17.29
N GLN A 22 8.35 -9.28 -18.42
CA GLN A 22 7.68 -7.99 -18.53
C GLN A 22 6.47 -7.89 -17.59
N GLN A 23 5.65 -8.92 -17.51
CA GLN A 23 4.50 -8.98 -16.60
C GLN A 23 4.95 -8.94 -15.14
N GLY A 24 5.95 -9.74 -14.75
CA GLY A 24 6.49 -9.75 -13.39
C GLY A 24 7.06 -8.39 -12.98
N MET A 25 7.78 -7.71 -13.89
CA MET A 25 8.30 -6.37 -13.64
C MET A 25 7.18 -5.33 -13.48
N GLN A 26 6.11 -5.42 -14.28
CA GLN A 26 4.95 -4.52 -14.16
C GLN A 26 4.21 -4.74 -12.84
N GLN A 27 3.94 -5.99 -12.49
CA GLN A 27 3.27 -6.36 -11.24
C GLN A 27 4.09 -5.91 -10.03
N GLY A 28 5.39 -6.26 -9.97
CA GLY A 28 6.24 -5.86 -8.85
C GLY A 28 6.38 -4.34 -8.70
N ARG A 29 6.35 -3.60 -9.82
CA ARG A 29 6.34 -2.13 -9.77
C ARG A 29 5.03 -1.59 -9.19
N GLN A 30 3.89 -2.15 -9.58
CA GLN A 30 2.58 -1.73 -9.06
C GLN A 30 2.45 -2.04 -7.57
N GLU A 31 2.81 -3.26 -7.16
CA GLU A 31 2.83 -3.68 -5.76
C GLU A 31 3.75 -2.78 -4.93
N GLY A 32 4.98 -2.55 -5.39
CA GLY A 32 5.93 -1.70 -4.68
C GLY A 32 5.50 -0.23 -4.59
N LEU A 33 4.80 0.30 -5.59
CA LEU A 33 4.24 1.65 -5.53
C LEU A 33 3.12 1.75 -4.49
N LEU A 34 2.20 0.78 -4.47
CA LEU A 34 1.10 0.74 -3.50
C LEU A 34 1.61 0.56 -2.07
N GLU A 35 2.51 -0.39 -1.84
CA GLU A 35 3.13 -0.61 -0.53
C GLU A 35 3.90 0.63 -0.05
N GLY A 36 4.67 1.26 -0.96
CA GLY A 36 5.42 2.48 -0.67
C GLY A 36 4.51 3.66 -0.31
N GLU A 37 3.39 3.81 -1.00
CA GLU A 37 2.39 4.85 -0.71
C GLU A 37 1.75 4.67 0.66
N VAL A 38 1.26 3.46 0.97
CA VAL A 38 0.64 3.14 2.27
C VAL A 38 1.62 3.35 3.41
N LYS A 39 2.84 2.82 3.28
CA LYS A 39 3.89 2.97 4.28
C LYS A 39 4.26 4.44 4.49
N GLY A 40 4.39 5.21 3.40
CA GLY A 40 4.69 6.64 3.46
C GLY A 40 3.62 7.43 4.21
N LYS A 41 2.33 7.15 3.94
CA LYS A 41 1.20 7.75 4.67
C LYS A 41 1.23 7.41 6.16
N ALA A 42 1.43 6.12 6.49
CA ALA A 42 1.55 5.65 7.87
C ALA A 42 2.69 6.35 8.63
N GLU A 43 3.89 6.41 8.03
CA GLU A 43 5.05 7.06 8.63
C GLU A 43 4.82 8.56 8.86
N LEU A 44 4.16 9.24 7.93
CA LEU A 44 3.82 10.65 8.07
C LEU A 44 2.84 10.86 9.24
N LEU A 45 1.78 10.06 9.32
CA LEU A 45 0.80 10.13 10.39
C LEU A 45 1.46 9.89 11.77
N LEU A 46 2.34 8.89 11.87
CA LEU A 46 3.13 8.59 13.07
C LEU A 46 4.09 9.71 13.47
N ARG A 47 4.48 10.59 12.55
CA ARG A 47 5.26 11.80 12.87
C ARG A 47 4.39 12.98 13.30
N MET A 48 3.15 13.05 12.82
CA MET A 48 2.22 14.15 13.14
C MET A 48 1.59 13.96 14.52
N LEU A 49 1.11 12.75 14.81
CA LEU A 49 0.38 12.43 16.04
C LEU A 49 1.16 12.79 17.32
N PRO A 50 2.45 12.44 17.49
CA PRO A 50 3.16 12.75 18.72
C PRO A 50 3.42 14.24 18.93
N ARG A 51 3.43 15.02 17.84
CA ARG A 51 3.60 16.49 17.91
C ARG A 51 2.37 17.19 18.47
N ARG A 52 1.18 16.59 18.29
CA ARG A 52 -0.08 17.15 18.81
C ARG A 52 -0.48 16.57 20.16
N PHE A 53 -0.31 15.26 20.33
CA PHE A 53 -0.88 14.53 21.46
C PHE A 53 0.17 14.01 22.45
N GLY A 54 1.46 14.23 22.16
CA GLY A 54 2.57 13.69 22.98
C GLY A 54 2.90 12.23 22.64
N PRO A 55 3.74 11.57 23.45
CA PRO A 55 4.16 10.18 23.19
C PRO A 55 2.98 9.24 22.95
N LEU A 56 3.08 8.42 21.89
CA LEU A 56 2.02 7.49 21.53
C LEU A 56 2.25 6.11 22.17
N PRO A 57 1.17 5.43 22.58
CA PRO A 57 1.21 4.00 22.90
C PRO A 57 1.72 3.18 21.70
N SER A 58 2.42 2.08 21.95
CA SER A 58 2.96 1.19 20.89
C SER A 58 1.88 0.62 19.99
N GLU A 59 0.68 0.37 20.54
CA GLU A 59 -0.47 -0.20 19.86
C GLU A 59 -0.96 0.68 18.70
N ILE A 60 -0.81 2.01 18.84
CA ILE A 60 -1.20 2.97 17.80
C ILE A 60 -0.36 2.77 16.53
N SER A 61 0.93 2.46 16.68
CA SER A 61 1.79 2.21 15.52
C SER A 61 1.38 0.97 14.75
N GLU A 62 1.02 -0.11 15.44
CA GLU A 62 0.52 -1.32 14.80
C GLU A 62 -0.83 -1.09 14.11
N GLN A 63 -1.74 -0.35 14.74
CA GLN A 63 -3.03 -0.02 14.16
C GLN A 63 -2.85 0.78 12.86
N ILE A 64 -1.92 1.74 12.84
CA ILE A 64 -1.64 2.55 11.66
C ILE A 64 -1.05 1.74 10.51
N TYR A 65 -0.09 0.84 10.78
CA TYR A 65 0.49 0.00 9.73
C TYR A 65 -0.47 -1.08 9.20
N LYS A 66 -1.52 -1.45 9.94
CA LYS A 66 -2.53 -2.43 9.53
C LYS A 66 -3.72 -1.79 8.81
N ALA A 67 -3.87 -0.47 8.87
CA ALA A 67 -4.97 0.24 8.24
C ALA A 67 -4.82 0.32 6.71
N ASP A 68 -5.95 0.33 6.01
CA ASP A 68 -5.96 0.61 4.58
C ASP A 68 -5.62 2.10 4.31
N PRO A 69 -5.11 2.43 3.12
CA PRO A 69 -4.67 3.80 2.80
C PRO A 69 -5.75 4.88 2.99
N ASN A 70 -7.03 4.59 2.71
CA ASN A 70 -8.10 5.59 2.83
C ASN A 70 -8.41 5.89 4.30
N THR A 71 -8.31 4.88 5.15
CA THR A 71 -8.42 5.04 6.60
C THR A 71 -7.27 5.89 7.14
N ILE A 72 -6.03 5.66 6.69
CA ILE A 72 -4.88 6.48 7.08
C ILE A 72 -5.04 7.94 6.65
N GLU A 73 -5.54 8.18 5.43
CA GLU A 73 -5.85 9.54 4.95
C GLU A 73 -6.91 10.22 5.82
N SER A 74 -8.00 9.51 6.13
CA SER A 74 -9.07 10.03 6.99
C SER A 74 -8.55 10.40 8.37
N TRP A 75 -7.63 9.61 8.93
CA TRP A 75 -6.96 9.94 10.18
C TRP A 75 -6.05 11.16 10.02
N ALA A 76 -5.27 11.25 8.95
CA ALA A 76 -4.40 12.39 8.69
C ALA A 76 -5.17 13.71 8.59
N ASP A 77 -6.34 13.72 7.94
CA ASP A 77 -7.22 14.88 7.87
C ASP A 77 -7.71 15.29 9.27
N ARG A 78 -8.17 14.32 10.07
CA ARG A 78 -8.66 14.56 11.45
C ARG A 78 -7.56 15.00 12.41
N VAL A 79 -6.30 14.67 12.16
CA VAL A 79 -5.20 15.15 13.02
C VAL A 79 -5.18 16.68 13.09
N LEU A 80 -5.66 17.38 12.06
CA LEU A 80 -5.63 18.84 11.98
C LEU A 80 -6.60 19.54 12.96
N ASP A 81 -7.70 18.90 13.34
CA ASP A 81 -8.77 19.53 14.13
C ASP A 81 -9.23 18.70 15.35
N ALA A 82 -8.87 17.42 15.43
CA ALA A 82 -9.16 16.54 16.56
C ALA A 82 -8.64 17.09 17.89
N LYS A 83 -9.43 16.90 18.95
CA LYS A 83 -9.10 17.34 20.31
C LYS A 83 -8.38 16.25 21.12
N SER A 84 -8.43 15.01 20.65
CA SER A 84 -7.84 13.84 21.29
C SER A 84 -7.43 12.78 20.25
N LEU A 85 -6.65 11.79 20.67
CA LEU A 85 -6.35 10.62 19.83
C LEU A 85 -7.62 9.85 19.46
N ASP A 86 -8.55 9.71 20.40
CA ASP A 86 -9.81 9.00 20.17
C ASP A 86 -10.61 9.65 19.04
N ASP A 87 -10.65 10.98 18.97
CA ASP A 87 -11.32 11.72 17.90
C ASP A 87 -10.70 11.44 16.51
N VAL A 88 -9.39 11.23 16.44
CA VAL A 88 -8.70 10.88 15.19
C VAL A 88 -9.16 9.50 14.70
N PHE A 89 -9.17 8.53 15.62
CA PHE A 89 -9.40 7.12 15.31
C PHE A 89 -10.88 6.70 15.26
N LEU A 90 -11.83 7.64 15.36
CA LEU A 90 -13.24 7.35 15.18
C LEU A 90 -13.49 6.64 13.84
N GLU A 91 -14.02 5.42 13.88
CA GLU A 91 -14.49 4.75 12.67
C GLU A 91 -15.69 5.52 12.12
N ASN A 92 -15.63 5.88 10.83
CA ASN A 92 -16.85 6.31 10.14
C ASN A 92 -17.78 5.11 10.13
N LYS A 93 -18.78 5.10 11.04
CA LYS A 93 -19.93 4.21 10.91
C LYS A 93 -20.62 4.59 9.62
N THR A 94 -20.28 3.91 8.53
CA THR A 94 -21.08 3.94 7.31
C THR A 94 -22.40 3.28 7.68
N TYR A 95 -23.38 4.08 8.09
CA TYR A 95 -24.76 3.66 8.13
C TYR A 95 -25.15 3.40 6.67
N LEU A 96 -25.16 2.13 6.28
CA LEU A 96 -25.86 1.71 5.07
C LEU A 96 -27.35 1.96 5.34
N ALA A 97 -27.89 3.01 4.73
CA ALA A 97 -29.32 3.21 4.54
C ALA A 97 -29.77 2.45 3.28
#